data_AF-A0A1G1K8H4-F1
#
_entry.id   AF-A0A1G1K8H4-F1
#
_cell.length_a   1.000
_cell.length_b   1.000
_cell.length_c   1.000
_cell.angle_alpha   90.00
_cell.angle_beta   90.00
_cell.angle_gamma   90.00
#
_symmetry.space_group_name_H-M   'P 1'
#
loop_
_entity.id
_entity.type
_entity.pdbx_description
1 polymer ?
#
loop_
_entity_poly.entity_id
_entity_poly.type
_entity_poly.pdbx_seq_one_letter_code
_entity_poly.pdbx_strand_id
1 'polypeptide(L)'
;MTAQLAVDDFTDPRVRQLVALALEGRDAQGGQGAIVVNELFAHAQEDALCGSIVRAFSLSEMPYDDTGAAFRESLKALKLRRIVNEIQEVKTAHIAAERAGQTEAMRDLLIRQNALQQARQRLLGAGPLPLTEVGSANA
;
A
#
# COMPACT_ATOMS: atom_id res chain seq x y z
N MET A 1 3.15 -9.61 10.86
CA MET A 1 2.17 -8.99 9.95
C MET A 1 2.83 -7.78 9.31
N THR A 2 3.19 -7.88 8.04
CA THR A 2 3.59 -6.75 7.20
C THR A 2 2.37 -5.86 6.98
N ALA A 3 2.52 -4.54 7.09
CA ALA A 3 1.40 -3.61 6.90
C ALA A 3 0.81 -3.82 5.50
N GLN A 4 -0.47 -4.19 5.45
CA GLN A 4 -1.21 -4.30 4.21
C GLN A 4 -1.41 -2.89 3.66
N LEU A 5 -1.09 -2.68 2.38
CA LEU A 5 -1.26 -1.37 1.76
C LEU A 5 -2.73 -1.02 1.69
N ALA A 6 -3.05 0.23 2.04
CA ALA A 6 -4.36 0.83 1.89
C ALA A 6 -4.34 1.83 0.73
N VAL A 7 -5.54 2.17 0.22
CA VAL A 7 -5.71 3.22 -0.79
C VAL A 7 -5.06 4.52 -0.33
N ASP A 8 -5.18 4.87 0.95
CA ASP A 8 -4.63 6.11 1.50
C ASP A 8 -3.10 6.21 1.51
N ASP A 9 -2.38 5.12 1.24
CA ASP A 9 -0.92 5.14 1.15
C ASP A 9 -0.41 5.75 -0.16
N PHE A 10 -1.28 5.84 -1.18
CA PHE A 10 -0.98 6.46 -2.47
C PHE A 10 -1.24 7.98 -2.39
N THR A 11 -0.24 8.77 -2.73
CA THR A 11 -0.32 10.24 -2.61
C THR A 11 -1.07 10.91 -3.77
N ASP A 12 -1.05 10.31 -4.96
CA ASP A 12 -1.77 10.83 -6.12
C ASP A 12 -3.25 10.43 -6.03
N PRO A 13 -4.19 11.38 -6.00
CA PRO A 13 -5.63 11.08 -5.90
C PRO A 13 -6.15 10.22 -7.06
N ARG A 14 -5.54 10.33 -8.24
CA ARG A 14 -5.93 9.55 -9.42
C ARG A 14 -5.47 8.09 -9.27
N VAL A 15 -4.28 7.89 -8.70
CA VAL A 15 -3.78 6.54 -8.37
C VAL A 15 -4.58 5.92 -7.23
N ARG A 16 -4.97 6.72 -6.22
CA ARG A 16 -5.90 6.27 -5.17
C ARG A 16 -7.20 5.75 -5.75
N GLN A 17 -7.83 6.53 -6.63
CA GLN A 17 -9.07 6.12 -7.28
C GLN A 17 -8.89 4.82 -8.09
N LEU A 18 -7.81 4.70 -8.85
CA LEU A 18 -7.52 3.46 -9.60
C LEU A 18 -7.37 2.24 -8.68
N VAL A 19 -6.67 2.38 -7.55
CA VAL A 19 -6.50 1.29 -6.57
C VAL A 19 -7.82 0.97 -5.87
N ALA A 20 -8.66 1.97 -5.59
CA ALA A 20 -10.00 1.77 -5.03
C ALA A 20 -10.86 0.93 -5.97
N LEU A 21 -10.94 1.29 -7.26
CA LEU A 21 -11.65 0.52 -8.29
C LEU A 21 -11.13 -0.91 -8.41
N ALA A 22 -9.81 -1.10 -8.30
CA ALA A 22 -9.18 -2.42 -8.33
C ALA A 22 -9.62 -3.31 -7.14
N LEU A 23 -9.71 -2.72 -5.94
CA LEU A 23 -10.16 -3.41 -4.73
C LEU A 23 -11.66 -3.71 -4.79
N GLU A 24 -12.48 -2.75 -5.23
CA GLU A 24 -13.92 -2.94 -5.42
C GLU A 24 -14.22 -4.08 -6.41
N GLY A 25 -13.51 -4.12 -7.55
CA GLY A 25 -13.63 -5.20 -8.52
C GLY A 25 -13.26 -6.57 -7.94
N ARG A 26 -12.19 -6.64 -7.12
CA ARG A 26 -11.80 -7.87 -6.43
C ARG A 26 -12.87 -8.32 -5.43
N ASP A 27 -13.40 -7.40 -4.65
CA ASP A 27 -14.37 -7.70 -3.60
C ASP A 27 -15.74 -8.10 -4.21
N ALA A 28 -16.13 -7.49 -5.33
CA ALA A 28 -17.29 -7.90 -6.13
C ALA A 28 -17.18 -9.34 -6.67
N GLN A 29 -15.95 -9.85 -6.85
CA GLN A 29 -15.66 -11.24 -7.21
C GLN A 29 -15.45 -12.15 -5.98
N GLY A 30 -15.96 -11.77 -4.80
CA GLY A 30 -15.88 -12.57 -3.58
C GLY A 30 -14.52 -12.51 -2.87
N GLY A 31 -13.68 -11.52 -3.17
CA GLY A 31 -12.41 -11.26 -2.46
C GLY A 31 -11.29 -12.26 -2.74
N GLN A 32 -11.56 -13.29 -3.55
CA GLN A 32 -10.59 -14.32 -3.99
C GLN A 32 -10.34 -14.30 -5.50
N GLY A 33 -11.08 -13.46 -6.25
CA GLY A 33 -10.91 -13.31 -7.70
C GLY A 33 -9.62 -12.57 -8.04
N ALA A 34 -8.90 -13.06 -9.05
CA ALA A 34 -7.84 -12.30 -9.68
C ALA A 34 -8.45 -11.07 -10.36
N ILE A 35 -7.86 -9.89 -10.15
CA ILE A 35 -8.30 -8.69 -10.84
C ILE A 35 -8.01 -8.86 -12.33
N VAL A 36 -9.08 -8.87 -13.14
CA VAL A 36 -8.94 -8.88 -14.59
C VAL A 36 -8.51 -7.47 -15.02
N VAL A 37 -7.21 -7.29 -15.24
CA VAL A 37 -6.59 -5.98 -15.52
C VAL A 37 -7.27 -5.26 -16.69
N ASN A 38 -7.68 -5.98 -17.73
CA ASN A 38 -8.36 -5.40 -18.88
C ASN A 38 -9.75 -4.83 -18.53
N GLU A 39 -10.53 -5.51 -17.68
CA GLU A 39 -11.83 -5.02 -17.23
C GLU A 39 -11.67 -3.82 -16.31
N LEU A 40 -10.69 -3.88 -15.39
CA LEU A 40 -10.33 -2.74 -14.55
C LEU A 40 -9.93 -1.54 -15.41
N PHE A 41 -9.12 -1.74 -16.44
CA PHE A 41 -8.68 -0.65 -17.31
C PHE A 41 -9.82 -0.09 -18.14
N ALA A 42 -10.70 -0.93 -18.70
CA ALA A 42 -11.88 -0.46 -19.42
C ALA A 42 -12.78 0.40 -18.52
N HIS A 43 -13.07 -0.08 -17.31
CA HIS A 43 -13.88 0.66 -16.34
C HIS A 43 -13.21 1.96 -15.88
N ALA A 44 -11.92 1.90 -15.54
CA ALA A 44 -11.18 3.05 -15.04
C ALA A 44 -10.86 4.09 -16.13
N GLN A 45 -10.86 3.74 -17.41
CA GLN A 45 -10.70 4.71 -18.51
C GLN A 45 -11.84 5.73 -18.59
N GLU A 46 -13.04 5.33 -18.19
CA GLU A 46 -14.24 6.17 -18.15
C GLU A 46 -14.33 7.03 -16.88
N ASP A 47 -13.51 6.73 -15.86
CA ASP A 47 -13.47 7.48 -14.60
C ASP A 47 -12.85 8.88 -14.78
N ALA A 48 -13.55 9.89 -14.24
CA ALA A 48 -13.17 11.30 -14.38
C ALA A 48 -11.85 11.67 -13.68
N LEU A 49 -11.45 10.95 -12.63
CA LEU A 49 -10.24 11.19 -11.87
C LEU A 49 -9.06 10.36 -12.42
N CYS A 50 -9.24 9.06 -12.61
CA CYS A 50 -8.14 8.16 -12.94
C CYS A 50 -8.01 7.81 -14.43
N GLY A 51 -9.01 8.07 -15.28
CA GLY A 51 -8.99 7.67 -16.68
C GLY A 51 -7.84 8.26 -17.50
N SER A 52 -7.34 9.45 -17.13
CA SER A 52 -6.14 10.05 -17.75
C SER A 52 -4.86 9.24 -17.48
N ILE A 53 -4.70 8.72 -16.26
CA ILE A 53 -3.55 7.89 -15.89
C ILE A 53 -3.65 6.52 -16.57
N VAL A 54 -4.84 5.93 -16.62
CA VAL A 54 -5.02 4.62 -17.26
C VAL A 54 -4.70 4.70 -18.75
N ARG A 55 -5.18 5.75 -19.44
CA ARG A 55 -4.80 6.01 -20.84
C ARG A 55 -3.28 6.20 -21.00
N ALA A 56 -2.64 6.92 -20.09
CA ALA A 56 -1.19 7.08 -20.12
C ALA A 56 -0.45 5.75 -19.91
N PHE A 57 -0.91 4.88 -19.00
CA PHE A 57 -0.34 3.54 -18.82
C PHE A 57 -0.54 2.63 -20.04
N SER A 58 -1.67 2.73 -20.73
CA SER A 58 -1.92 1.97 -21.97
C SER A 58 -1.03 2.38 -23.14
N LEU A 59 -0.47 3.60 -23.10
CA LEU A 59 0.36 4.17 -24.17
C LEU A 59 1.84 4.26 -23.81
N SER A 60 2.20 4.04 -22.55
CA SER A 60 3.58 4.13 -22.08
C SER A 60 4.32 2.84 -22.42
N GLU A 61 5.40 2.97 -23.21
CA GLU A 61 6.48 2.00 -23.13
C GLU A 61 7.05 2.09 -21.70
N MET A 62 7.16 0.95 -21.01
CA MET A 62 7.73 0.96 -19.66
C MET A 62 9.21 1.28 -19.77
N PRO A 63 9.71 2.38 -19.16
CA PRO A 63 11.11 2.79 -19.28
C PRO A 63 12.05 1.96 -18.39
N TYR A 64 11.58 0.80 -17.90
CA TYR A 64 12.29 -0.02 -16.94
C TYR A 64 12.90 -1.24 -17.62
N ASP A 65 14.23 -1.37 -17.53
CA ASP A 65 14.95 -2.55 -18.00
C ASP A 65 14.56 -3.82 -17.21
N ASP A 66 14.24 -3.66 -15.92
CA ASP A 66 13.69 -4.71 -15.05
C ASP A 66 12.44 -4.18 -14.32
N THR A 67 11.28 -4.45 -14.89
CA THR A 67 9.97 -4.10 -14.32
C THR A 67 9.74 -4.76 -12.96
N GLY A 68 10.28 -5.95 -12.73
CA GLY A 68 10.19 -6.66 -11.46
C GLY A 68 10.99 -5.95 -10.36
N ALA A 69 12.19 -5.46 -10.67
CA ALA A 69 12.99 -4.67 -9.73
C ALA A 69 12.32 -3.34 -9.41
N ALA A 70 11.90 -2.59 -10.43
CA ALA A 70 11.21 -1.31 -10.26
C ALA A 70 9.93 -1.45 -9.42
N PHE A 71 9.17 -2.51 -9.65
CA PHE A 71 7.98 -2.83 -8.85
C PHE A 71 8.35 -3.13 -7.39
N ARG A 72 9.32 -4.02 -7.13
CA ARG A 72 9.76 -4.38 -5.76
C ARG A 72 10.24 -3.17 -4.97
N GLU A 73 10.97 -2.26 -5.62
CA GLU A 73 11.45 -1.02 -5.03
C GLU A 73 10.30 -0.08 -4.69
N SER A 74 9.36 0.10 -5.63
CA SER A 74 8.15 0.91 -5.42
C SER A 74 7.29 0.37 -4.28
N LEU A 75 7.08 -0.96 -4.22
CA LEU A 75 6.35 -1.63 -3.15
C LEU A 75 7.04 -1.44 -1.79
N LYS A 76 8.37 -1.54 -1.74
CA LYS A 76 9.16 -1.31 -0.53
C LYS A 76 8.99 0.13 -0.04
N ALA A 77 9.04 1.10 -0.94
CA ALA A 77 8.84 2.52 -0.61
C ALA A 77 7.43 2.78 -0.04
N LEU A 78 6.39 2.20 -0.65
CA LEU A 78 5.02 2.30 -0.16
C LEU A 78 4.85 1.69 1.24
N LYS A 79 5.37 0.47 1.46
CA LYS A 79 5.33 -0.20 2.78
C LYS A 79 6.07 0.62 3.85
N LEU A 80 7.22 1.21 3.51
CA LEU A 80 7.97 2.09 4.43
C LEU A 80 7.16 3.33 4.80
N ARG A 81 6.49 3.95 3.82
CA ARG A 81 5.62 5.10 4.05
C ARG A 81 4.47 4.76 4.98
N ARG A 82 3.78 3.63 4.74
CA ARG A 82 2.71 3.14 5.62
C ARG A 82 3.19 3.00 7.07
N ILE A 83 4.34 2.35 7.27
CA ILE A 83 4.91 2.17 8.62
C ILE A 83 5.22 3.52 9.28
N VAL A 84 5.73 4.50 8.53
CA VAL A 84 6.00 5.84 9.05
C VAL A 84 4.70 6.54 9.49
N ASN A 85 3.64 6.43 8.68
CA ASN A 85 2.33 6.98 9.01
C ASN A 85 1.76 6.33 10.28
N GLU A 86 1.78 4.99 10.37
CA GLU A 86 1.33 4.27 11.56
C GLU A 86 2.13 4.62 12.82
N ILE A 87 3.44 4.83 12.71
CA ILE A 87 4.26 5.32 13.83
C ILE A 87 3.77 6.70 14.29
N GLN A 88 3.42 7.59 13.36
CA GLN A 88 2.93 8.93 13.69
C GLN A 88 1.55 8.88 14.34
N GLU A 89 0.65 8.02 13.87
CA GLU A 89 -0.66 7.76 14.47
C GLU A 89 -0.53 7.22 15.89
N VAL A 90 0.32 6.20 16.10
CA VAL A 90 0.57 5.60 17.42
C VAL A 90 1.16 6.63 18.39
N LYS A 91 2.10 7.47 17.94
CA LYS A 91 2.63 8.57 18.77
C LYS A 91 1.54 9.55 19.19
N THR A 92 0.67 9.93 18.25
CA THR A 92 -0.44 10.84 18.52
C THR A 92 -1.42 10.22 19.53
N ALA A 93 -1.75 8.94 19.35
CA ALA A 93 -2.58 8.19 20.30
C ALA A 93 -1.92 8.05 21.67
N HIS A 94 -0.59 7.86 21.73
CA HIS A 94 0.14 7.76 22.99
C HIS A 94 0.06 9.07 23.79
N ILE A 95 0.24 10.22 23.13
CA ILE A 95 0.08 11.54 23.77
C ILE A 95 -1.35 11.74 24.27
N ALA A 96 -2.36 11.27 23.52
CA ALA A 96 -3.75 11.33 23.94
C ALA A 96 -4.02 10.44 25.18
N ALA A 97 -3.49 9.21 25.18
CA ALA A 97 -3.61 8.28 26.31
C ALA A 97 -2.90 8.78 27.56
N GLU A 98 -1.73 9.42 27.41
CA GLU A 98 -0.99 10.07 28.49
C GLU A 98 -1.81 11.18 29.14
N ARG A 99 -2.40 12.08 28.33
CA ARG A 99 -3.28 13.14 28.82
C ARG A 99 -4.54 12.61 29.50
N ALA A 100 -5.02 11.45 29.08
CA ALA A 100 -6.19 10.79 29.65
C ALA A 100 -5.86 9.90 30.87
N GLY A 101 -4.58 9.77 31.27
CA GLY A 101 -4.17 8.91 32.38
C GLY A 101 -4.37 7.40 32.12
N GLN A 102 -4.43 6.99 30.86
CA GLN A 102 -4.71 5.60 30.45
C GLN A 102 -3.42 4.77 30.37
N THR A 103 -2.89 4.38 31.53
CA THR A 103 -1.58 3.70 31.65
C THR A 103 -1.47 2.40 30.86
N GLU A 104 -2.54 1.59 30.81
CA GLU A 104 -2.56 0.34 30.02
C GLU A 104 -2.49 0.63 28.52
N ALA A 105 -3.30 1.58 28.03
CA ALA A 105 -3.29 1.99 26.63
C ALA A 105 -1.92 2.58 26.22
N MET A 106 -1.28 3.36 27.10
CA MET A 106 0.08 3.86 26.85
C MET A 106 1.09 2.71 26.67
N ARG A 107 1.04 1.70 27.55
CA ARG A 107 1.94 0.54 27.48
C ARG A 107 1.75 -0.23 26.17
N ASP A 108 0.51 -0.48 25.78
CA ASP A 108 0.20 -1.18 24.53
C ASP A 108 0.65 -0.39 23.30
N LEU A 109 0.45 0.93 23.30
CA LEU A 109 0.91 1.82 22.24
C LEU A 109 2.44 1.87 22.15
N LEU A 110 3.16 1.83 23.27
CA LEU A 110 4.62 1.76 23.30
C LEU A 110 5.14 0.44 22.71
N ILE A 111 4.51 -0.70 23.07
CA ILE A 111 4.82 -2.01 22.48
C ILE A 111 4.60 -1.98 20.97
N ARG A 112 3.47 -1.43 20.52
CA ARG A 112 3.16 -1.29 19.09
C ARG A 112 4.17 -0.40 18.37
N GLN A 113 4.56 0.73 18.97
CA GLN A 113 5.57 1.62 18.40
C GLN A 113 6.91 0.90 18.20
N ASN A 114 7.37 0.14 19.20
CA ASN A 114 8.60 -0.65 19.11
C ASN A 114 8.52 -1.71 18.00
N ALA A 115 7.38 -2.41 17.88
CA ALA A 115 7.16 -3.38 16.81
C ALA A 115 7.23 -2.73 15.41
N LEU A 116 6.61 -1.55 15.24
CA LEU A 116 6.67 -0.79 13.99
C LEU A 116 8.09 -0.31 13.66
N GLN A 117 8.85 0.14 14.66
CA GLN A 117 10.26 0.53 14.47
C GLN A 117 11.14 -0.65 14.03
N GLN A 118 10.95 -1.83 14.65
CA GLN A 118 11.64 -3.04 14.22
C GLN A 118 11.24 -3.45 12.80
N ALA A 119 9.95 -3.39 12.45
CA ALA A 119 9.47 -3.67 11.10
C ALA A 119 10.10 -2.71 10.07
N ARG A 120 10.20 -1.41 10.39
CA ARG A 120 10.87 -0.41 9.56
C ARG A 120 12.35 -0.76 9.33
N GLN A 121 13.08 -1.09 10.40
CA GLN A 121 14.50 -1.45 10.32
C GLN A 121 14.72 -2.72 9.49
N ARG A 122 13.90 -3.76 9.71
CA ARG A 122 13.93 -4.99 8.91
C ARG A 122 13.69 -4.69 7.43
N LEU A 123 12.69 -3.87 7.12
CA LEU A 123 12.37 -3.54 5.74
C LEU A 123 13.49 -2.70 5.09
N LEU A 124 14.07 -1.73 5.79
CA LEU A 124 15.20 -0.95 5.29
C LEU A 124 16.41 -1.84 4.99
N GLY A 125 16.76 -2.75 5.90
CA GLY A 125 17.89 -3.67 5.77
C GLY A 125 17.63 -4.87 4.86
N ALA A 126 16.36 -5.15 4.51
CA ALA A 126 16.02 -6.21 3.57
C ALA A 126 16.49 -5.86 2.16
N GLY A 127 16.96 -6.87 1.42
CA GLY A 127 17.19 -6.79 -0.02
C GLY A 127 15.88 -6.59 -0.81
N PRO A 128 15.87 -6.92 -2.11
CA PRO A 128 14.64 -6.87 -2.91
C PRO A 128 13.52 -7.69 -2.25
N LEU A 129 12.31 -7.12 -2.21
CA LEU A 129 11.15 -7.81 -1.63
C LEU A 129 10.83 -9.10 -2.42
N PRO A 130 10.52 -10.22 -1.75
CA PRO A 130 10.20 -11.45 -2.44
C PRO A 130 8.91 -11.30 -3.26
N LEU A 131 8.88 -11.85 -4.48
CA LEU A 131 7.72 -11.84 -5.38
C LEU A 131 6.51 -12.61 -4.81
N THR A 132 6.70 -13.44 -3.79
CA THR A 132 5.59 -14.10 -3.09
C THR A 132 4.74 -13.14 -2.26
N GLU A 133 5.28 -11.99 -1.87
CA GLU A 133 4.50 -10.89 -1.27
C GLU A 133 3.78 -10.03 -2.32
N VAL A 134 3.89 -10.38 -3.60
CA VAL A 134 3.44 -9.57 -4.74
C VAL A 134 2.15 -10.13 -5.38
N GLY A 135 1.70 -11.31 -4.97
CA GLY A 135 0.73 -12.06 -5.74
C GLY A 135 1.38 -12.60 -7.01
N SER A 136 1.10 -13.86 -7.35
CA SER A 136 1.63 -14.48 -8.55
C SER A 136 1.08 -13.78 -9.79
N ALA A 137 1.84 -12.87 -10.39
CA ALA A 137 1.62 -12.36 -11.73
C ALA A 137 2.08 -13.39 -12.78
N ASN A 138 1.64 -14.65 -12.62
CA ASN A 138 1.87 -15.74 -13.57
C ASN A 138 0.63 -16.62 -13.61
N ALA A 139 -0.24 -16.32 -14.57
CA ALA A 139 -0.96 -17.30 -15.40
C ALA A 139 -1.50 -16.55 -16.62
#